data_AF-A0A7J0D3Y1-F1
#
_entry.id   AF-A0A7J0D3Y1-F1
#
_cell.length_a   1.000
_cell.length_b   1.000
_cell.length_c   1.000
_cell.angle_alpha   90.00
_cell.angle_beta   90.00
_cell.angle_gamma   90.00
#
_symmetry.space_group_name_H-M   'P 1'
#
loop_
_entity.id
_entity.type
_entity.pdbx_description
1 polymer ?
#
loop_
_entity_poly.entity_id
_entity_poly.type
_entity_poly.pdbx_seq_one_letter_code
_entity_poly.pdbx_strand_id
1 'polypeptide(L)'
;MSPFLLTRTLPEDATDAALRADVLSGLTRHPKTLPPKWFYDARGSELFEEITRLPEYYPTRAEREILEERSEEIAAASGPGP
;
A
#
# COMPACT_ATOMS: atom_id res chain seq x y z
N MET A 1 -0.68 -15.12 -26.50
CA MET A 1 -0.76 -14.58 -25.13
C MET A 1 0.34 -15.24 -24.33
N SER A 2 1.31 -14.47 -23.83
CA SER A 2 2.40 -15.02 -23.02
C SER A 2 1.82 -15.52 -21.70
N PRO A 3 2.06 -16.78 -21.27
CA PRO A 3 1.67 -17.22 -19.95
C PRO A 3 2.59 -16.53 -18.93
N PHE A 4 2.04 -15.62 -18.14
CA PHE A 4 2.76 -15.07 -17.00
C PHE A 4 3.03 -16.20 -16.00
N LEU A 5 4.29 -16.31 -15.55
CA LEU A 5 4.65 -17.18 -14.44
C LEU A 5 4.48 -16.39 -13.14
N LEU A 6 3.52 -16.82 -12.31
CA LEU A 6 3.35 -16.31 -10.96
C LEU A 6 4.09 -17.21 -9.98
N THR A 7 5.18 -16.71 -9.41
CA THR A 7 5.89 -17.37 -8.32
C THR A 7 5.36 -16.88 -6.99
N ARG A 8 4.74 -17.76 -6.22
CA ARG A 8 4.32 -17.45 -4.85
C ARG A 8 5.52 -17.57 -3.91
N THR A 9 5.98 -16.45 -3.37
CA THR A 9 7.16 -16.40 -2.47
C THR A 9 6.78 -16.57 -0.99
N LEU A 10 5.49 -16.57 -0.66
CA LEU A 10 4.97 -16.70 0.70
C LEU A 10 4.05 -17.92 0.83
N PRO A 11 3.97 -18.55 2.03
CA PRO A 11 2.98 -19.59 2.33
C PRO A 11 1.54 -19.17 2.05
N GLU A 12 0.63 -20.14 1.88
CA GLU A 12 -0.79 -19.90 1.58
C GLU A 12 -1.50 -19.02 2.61
N ASP A 13 -1.15 -19.20 3.88
CA ASP A 13 -1.74 -18.61 5.07
C ASP A 13 -0.97 -17.41 5.63
N ALA A 14 0.08 -16.94 4.94
CA ALA A 14 1.01 -15.94 5.46
C ALA A 14 0.31 -14.67 5.98
N THR A 15 -0.75 -14.22 5.30
CA THR A 15 -1.55 -13.04 5.71
C THR A 15 -2.34 -13.31 7.00
N ASP A 16 -3.00 -14.47 7.14
CA ASP A 16 -3.76 -14.83 8.34
C ASP A 16 -2.82 -14.99 9.55
N ALA A 17 -1.69 -15.67 9.35
CA ALA A 17 -0.67 -15.84 10.38
C ALA A 17 -0.13 -14.48 10.87
N ALA A 18 0.15 -13.56 9.94
CA ALA A 18 0.61 -12.20 10.27
C ALA A 18 -0.46 -11.40 11.04
N LEU A 19 -1.72 -11.46 10.62
CA LEU A 19 -2.82 -10.75 11.28
C LEU A 19 -3.00 -11.23 12.72
N ARG A 20 -3.03 -12.55 12.93
CA ARG A 20 -3.16 -13.14 14.28
C ARG A 20 -2.04 -12.70 15.20
N ALA A 21 -0.80 -12.73 14.71
CA ALA A 21 0.37 -12.31 15.49
C ALA A 21 0.30 -10.81 15.85
N ASP A 22 -0.01 -9.96 14.89
CA ASP A 22 -0.11 -8.51 15.09
C ASP A 22 -1.24 -8.14 16.07
N VAL A 23 -2.41 -8.79 15.96
CA VAL A 23 -3.55 -8.58 16.86
C VAL A 23 -3.21 -9.04 18.27
N LEU A 24 -2.65 -10.24 18.42
CA LEU A 24 -2.29 -10.78 19.73
C LEU A 24 -1.26 -9.87 20.42
N SER A 25 -0.20 -9.46 19.72
CA SER A 25 0.81 -8.58 20.31
C SER A 25 0.27 -7.18 20.58
N GLY A 26 -0.52 -6.62 19.66
CA GLY A 26 -1.01 -5.25 19.71
C GLY A 26 -2.06 -5.01 20.79
N LEU A 27 -3.02 -5.94 20.93
CA LEU A 27 -4.13 -5.78 21.87
C LEU A 27 -3.79 -6.20 23.31
N THR A 28 -2.69 -6.94 23.51
CA THR A 28 -2.18 -7.30 24.85
C THR A 28 -1.20 -6.26 25.42
N ARG A 29 -0.74 -5.28 24.64
CA ARG A 29 0.15 -4.20 25.09
C ARG A 29 -0.61 -3.03 25.74
N HIS A 30 0.15 -2.19 26.43
CA HIS A 30 -0.28 -0.92 27.01
C HIS A 30 0.70 0.20 26.60
N PRO A 31 0.29 1.16 25.74
CA PRO A 31 -1.03 1.26 25.09
C PRO A 31 -1.27 0.18 24.03
N LYS A 32 -2.55 -0.07 23.70
CA LYS A 32 -2.94 -0.99 22.62
C LYS A 32 -2.66 -0.34 21.27
N THR A 33 -2.14 -1.11 20.33
CA THR A 33 -1.84 -0.65 18.97
C THR A 33 -2.18 -1.71 17.93
N LEU A 34 -2.39 -1.32 16.68
CA LEU A 34 -2.48 -2.23 15.53
C LEU A 34 -1.73 -1.62 14.34
N PRO A 35 -1.01 -2.43 13.54
CA PRO A 35 -0.37 -1.95 12.32
C PRO A 35 -1.40 -1.42 11.30
N PRO A 36 -1.16 -0.25 10.68
CA PRO A 36 -2.12 0.37 9.77
C PRO A 36 -2.31 -0.39 8.45
N LYS A 37 -1.43 -1.35 8.11
CA LYS A 37 -1.61 -2.22 6.93
C LYS A 37 -2.96 -2.96 6.95
N TRP A 38 -3.51 -3.21 8.16
CA TRP A 38 -4.81 -3.85 8.33
C TRP A 38 -6.01 -2.91 8.10
N PHE A 39 -5.78 -1.63 7.82
CA PHE A 39 -6.84 -0.75 7.32
C PHE A 39 -7.24 -1.08 5.88
N TYR A 40 -6.41 -1.76 5.08
CA TYR A 40 -6.62 -1.90 3.65
C TYR A 40 -7.19 -3.27 3.26
N ASP A 41 -8.29 -3.68 3.89
CA ASP A 41 -9.15 -4.72 3.32
C ASP A 41 -9.95 -4.15 2.12
N ALA A 42 -10.89 -4.93 1.56
CA ALA A 42 -11.69 -4.45 0.44
C ALA A 42 -12.41 -3.13 0.75
N ARG A 43 -13.05 -3.03 1.92
CA ARG A 43 -13.82 -1.84 2.30
C ARG A 43 -12.92 -0.67 2.67
N GLY A 44 -11.87 -0.92 3.43
CA GLY A 44 -10.94 0.11 3.84
C GLY A 44 -10.12 0.66 2.67
N SER A 45 -9.88 -0.14 1.63
CA SER A 45 -9.31 0.35 0.37
C SER A 45 -10.29 1.30 -0.36
N GLU A 46 -11.57 0.94 -0.46
CA GLU A 46 -12.59 1.85 -1.03
C GLU A 46 -12.69 3.17 -0.25
N LEU A 47 -12.65 3.09 1.09
CA LEU A 47 -12.64 4.27 1.95
C LEU A 47 -11.39 5.12 1.72
N PHE A 48 -10.22 4.51 1.55
CA PHE A 48 -9.01 5.25 1.23
C PHE A 48 -9.13 5.95 -0.13
N GLU A 49 -9.69 5.28 -1.14
CA GLU A 49 -9.99 5.89 -2.43
C GLU A 49 -10.97 7.07 -2.31
N GLU A 50 -11.97 6.98 -1.44
CA GLU A 50 -12.83 8.13 -1.10
C GLU A 50 -12.04 9.26 -0.43
N ILE A 51 -11.15 8.93 0.50
CA ILE A 51 -10.29 9.90 1.20
C ILE A 51 -9.41 10.66 0.19
N THR A 52 -8.84 10.01 -0.82
CA THR A 52 -7.95 10.66 -1.80
C THR A 52 -8.63 11.78 -2.62
N ARG A 53 -9.97 11.82 -2.62
CA ARG A 53 -10.79 12.81 -3.33
C ARG A 53 -11.26 13.97 -2.44
N LEU A 54 -11.07 13.88 -1.13
CA LEU A 54 -11.50 14.93 -0.21
C LEU A 54 -10.71 16.22 -0.44
N PRO A 55 -11.34 17.40 -0.41
CA PRO A 55 -10.64 18.67 -0.60
C PRO A 55 -9.54 18.91 0.45
N GLU A 56 -9.74 18.42 1.68
CA GLU A 56 -8.78 18.48 2.79
C GLU A 56 -7.59 17.54 2.59
N TYR A 57 -7.78 16.42 1.89
CA TYR A 57 -6.74 15.43 1.64
C TYR A 57 -6.01 15.73 0.32
N TYR A 58 -5.24 16.81 0.32
CA TYR A 58 -4.44 17.22 -0.84
C TYR A 58 -3.34 16.24 -1.34
N PRO A 59 -2.76 15.30 -0.54
CA PRO A 59 -1.57 14.56 -0.94
C PRO A 59 -1.66 13.87 -2.31
N THR A 60 -2.73 13.12 -2.57
CA THR A 60 -2.89 12.39 -3.84
C THR A 60 -2.98 13.35 -5.03
N ARG A 61 -3.63 14.50 -4.86
CA ARG A 61 -3.72 15.53 -5.91
C ARG A 61 -2.35 16.13 -6.22
N ALA A 62 -1.60 16.49 -5.18
CA ALA A 62 -0.27 17.09 -5.34
C ALA A 62 0.75 16.11 -5.93
N GLU A 63 0.74 14.85 -5.47
CA GLU A 63 1.61 13.81 -6.04
C GLU A 63 1.30 13.59 -7.53
N ARG A 64 0.01 13.51 -7.89
CA ARG A 64 -0.40 13.37 -9.29
C ARG A 64 0.07 14.55 -10.15
N GLU A 65 -0.10 15.79 -9.69
CA GLU A 65 0.37 16.99 -10.40
C GLU A 65 1.88 16.92 -10.69
N ILE A 66 2.67 16.56 -9.68
CA ILE A 66 4.13 16.39 -9.84
C ILE A 66 4.45 15.27 -10.83
N LEU A 67 3.76 14.13 -10.75
CA LEU A 67 4.00 13.00 -11.67
C LEU A 67 3.60 13.34 -13.11
N GLU A 68 2.49 14.05 -13.31
CA GLU A 68 2.06 14.52 -14.63
C GLU A 68 3.11 15.46 -15.26
N GLU A 69 3.70 16.37 -14.47
CA GLU A 69 4.70 17.31 -14.96
C GLU A 69 6.10 16.72 -15.12
N ARG A 70 6.50 15.77 -14.27
CA ARG A 70 7.90 15.35 -14.11
C ARG A 70 8.18 13.90 -14.49
N SER A 71 7.17 13.12 -14.92
CA SER A 71 7.34 11.69 -15.24
C SER A 71 8.43 11.40 -16.27
N GLU A 72 8.58 12.22 -17.32
CA GLU A 72 9.63 12.04 -18.33
C GLU A 72 11.03 12.24 -17.75
N GLU A 73 11.21 13.27 -16.91
CA GLU A 73 12.49 13.53 -16.23
C GLU A 73 12.83 12.41 -15.25
N ILE A 74 11.84 11.93 -14.49
CA ILE A 74 11.99 10.80 -13.58
C ILE A 74 12.38 9.54 -14.37
N ALA A 75 11.73 9.26 -15.49
CA ALA A 75 12.03 8.10 -16.33
C ALA A 75 13.46 8.17 -16.91
N ALA A 76 13.88 9.36 -17.39
CA ALA A 76 15.24 9.57 -17.89
C ALA A 76 16.30 9.38 -16.79
N ALA A 77 16.04 9.86 -15.57
CA ALA A 77 16.93 9.70 -14.42
C ALA A 77 16.94 8.26 -13.87
N SER A 78 15.84 7.52 -14.06
CA SER A 78 15.65 6.14 -13.60
C SER A 78 16.02 5.11 -14.67
N GLY A 79 16.77 5.50 -15.71
CA GLY A 79 17.30 4.61 -16.74
C GLY A 79 17.98 3.37 -16.12
N PRO A 80 18.21 2.29 -16.89
CA PRO A 80 18.79 1.08 -16.34
C PRO A 80 20.04 1.46 -15.57
N GLY A 81 20.05 1.11 -14.27
CA GLY A 81 21.25 1.28 -13.45
C GLY A 81 22.45 0.65 -14.16
N PRO A 82 23.69 1.05 -13.80
CA PRO A 82 24.89 0.50 -14.40
C PRO A 82 24.88 -1.03 -14.46
#